data_AF-A0A4S2FPJ2-F1
#
_entry.id   AF-A0A4S2FPJ2-F1
#
_cell.length_a   1.000
_cell.length_b   1.000
_cell.length_c   1.000
_cell.angle_alpha   90.00
_cell.angle_beta   90.00
_cell.angle_gamma   90.00
#
_symmetry.space_group_name_H-M   'P 1'
#
loop_
_entity.id
_entity.type
_entity.pdbx_description
1 polymer ?
#
loop_
_entity_poly.entity_id
_entity_poly.type
_entity_poly.pdbx_seq_one_letter_code
_entity_poly.pdbx_strand_id
1 'polypeptide(L)' 'MKSEPFNPVQLHLLKMFSYAKDERALEEIRKSLTAYFAQRVEEDMDKLWDEGLWDQDTNKAILKEHLRVPYND' A
#
# COMPACT_ATOMS: atom_id res chain seq x y z
N MET A 1 -30.04 1.37 0.56
CA MET A 1 -29.33 2.44 1.29
C MET A 1 -28.38 3.11 0.33
N LYS A 2 -28.37 4.45 0.23
CA LYS A 2 -27.32 5.14 -0.52
C LYS A 2 -26.03 4.96 0.30
N SER A 3 -25.01 4.32 -0.26
CA SER A 3 -23.69 4.31 0.35
C SER A 3 -23.18 5.76 0.38
N GLU A 4 -22.75 6.23 1.55
CA GLU A 4 -21.90 7.41 1.62
C GLU A 4 -20.70 7.15 0.69
N PRO A 5 -20.45 8.00 -0.32
CA PRO A 5 -19.44 7.73 -1.35
C PRO A 5 -18.02 7.69 -0.77
N PHE A 6 -17.83 8.24 0.43
CA PHE A 6 -16.55 8.28 1.12
C PHE A 6 -16.70 7.84 2.58
N ASN A 7 -15.73 7.06 3.06
CA ASN A 7 -15.59 6.74 4.47
C ASN A 7 -15.00 7.92 5.26
N PRO A 8 -15.05 7.90 6.61
CA PRO A 8 -14.55 9.01 7.43
C PRO A 8 -13.08 9.39 7.19
N VAL A 9 -12.20 8.42 6.90
CA VAL A 9 -10.78 8.67 6.60
C VAL A 9 -10.64 9.41 5.27
N GLN A 10 -11.36 8.96 4.24
CA GLN A 10 -11.38 9.62 2.93
C GLN A 10 -11.88 11.06 3.04
N LEU A 11 -12.97 11.30 3.78
CA LEU A 11 -13.48 12.66 4.03
C LEU A 11 -12.49 13.53 4.79
N HIS A 12 -11.75 12.97 5.74
CA HIS A 12 -10.73 13.70 6.49
C HIS A 12 -9.55 14.09 5.59
N LEU A 13 -9.04 13.16 4.78
CA LEU A 13 -7.99 13.44 3.79
C LEU A 13 -8.41 14.52 2.79
N LEU A 14 -9.64 14.46 2.28
CA LEU A 14 -10.19 15.49 1.39
C LEU A 14 -10.19 16.87 2.04
N LYS A 15 -10.54 16.97 3.34
CA LYS A 15 -10.44 18.24 4.07
C LYS A 15 -8.99 18.69 4.19
N MET A 16 -8.04 17.79 4.44
CA MET A 16 -6.62 18.11 4.54
C MET A 16 -6.04 18.62 3.21
N PHE A 17 -6.52 18.11 2.07
CA PHE A 17 -6.10 18.59 0.74
C PHE A 17 -6.46 20.05 0.48
N SER A 18 -7.44 20.62 1.19
CA SER A 18 -7.74 22.06 1.10
C SER A 18 -6.57 22.96 1.53
N TYR A 19 -5.64 22.42 2.33
CA TYR A 19 -4.43 23.12 2.79
C TYR A 19 -3.20 22.84 1.91
N ALA A 20 -3.21 21.75 1.13
CA ALA A 20 -2.12 21.32 0.26
C ALA A 20 -2.42 21.68 -1.20
N LYS A 21 -2.20 22.95 -1.56
CA LYS A 21 -2.65 23.51 -2.85
C LYS A 21 -1.61 23.48 -3.97
N ASP A 22 -0.35 23.18 -3.65
CA ASP A 22 0.72 23.10 -4.64
C ASP A 22 1.18 21.66 -4.90
N GLU A 23 1.85 21.46 -6.03
CA GLU A 23 2.28 20.13 -6.49
C GLU A 23 3.31 19.48 -5.56
N ARG A 24 4.10 20.30 -4.84
CA ARG A 24 5.06 19.80 -3.85
C ARG A 24 4.35 19.19 -2.66
N ALA A 25 3.32 19.87 -2.14
CA ALA A 25 2.52 19.37 -1.04
C ALA A 25 1.79 18.06 -1.43
N LEU A 26 1.33 17.95 -2.68
CA LEU A 26 0.77 16.69 -3.19
C LEU A 26 1.80 15.56 -3.18
N GLU A 27 3.03 15.82 -3.66
CA GLU A 27 4.09 14.81 -3.67
C GLU A 27 4.53 14.40 -2.25
N GLU A 28 4.59 15.35 -1.31
CA GLU A 28 4.90 15.07 0.10
C GLU A 28 3.82 14.20 0.76
N ILE A 29 2.54 14.50 0.49
CA ILE A 29 1.42 13.67 0.95
C ILE A 29 1.51 12.27 0.34
N ARG A 30 1.78 12.17 -0.97
CA ARG A 30 1.94 10.88 -1.65
C ARG A 30 3.04 10.05 -1.00
N LYS A 31 4.22 10.64 -0.80
CA LYS A 31 5.36 9.99 -0.14
C LYS A 31 5.01 9.53 1.27
N SER A 32 4.36 10.38 2.05
CA SER A 32 3.98 10.06 3.44
C SER A 32 3.00 8.89 3.51
N LEU A 33 1.99 8.87 2.64
CA LEU A 33 1.03 7.75 2.56
C LEU A 33 1.71 6.48 2.05
N THR A 34 2.57 6.57 1.04
CA THR A 34 3.34 5.42 0.54
C THR A 34 4.23 4.84 1.63
N ALA A 35 4.94 5.67 2.39
CA ALA A 35 5.76 5.23 3.50
C ALA A 35 4.93 4.52 4.59
N TYR A 36 3.76 5.08 4.95
CA TYR A 36 2.85 4.46 5.91
C TYR A 36 2.41 3.06 5.48
N PHE A 37 2.03 2.87 4.21
CA PHE A 37 1.62 1.55 3.73
C PHE A 37 2.81 0.59 3.56
N ALA A 38 3.97 1.08 3.13
CA ALA A 38 5.17 0.27 3.02
C ALA A 38 5.59 -0.30 4.38
N GLN A 39 5.57 0.52 5.43
CA GLN A 39 5.87 0.08 6.79
C GLN A 39 4.89 -1.01 7.25
N ARG A 40 3.59 -0.86 6.99
CA ARG A 40 2.60 -1.88 7.37
C ARG A 40 2.81 -3.20 6.63
N VAL A 41 3.18 -3.14 5.35
CA VAL A 41 3.52 -4.34 4.57
C VAL A 41 4.75 -5.02 5.15
N GLU A 42 5.79 -4.26 5.52
CA GLU A 42 6.98 -4.80 6.18
C GLU A 42 6.64 -5.47 7.51
N GLU A 43 5.87 -4.80 8.38
CA GLU A 43 5.40 -5.35 9.66
C GLU A 43 4.58 -6.64 9.48
N ASP A 44 3.68 -6.68 8.50
CA ASP A 44 2.89 -7.87 8.19
C ASP A 44 3.76 -9.02 7.66
N MET A 45 4.79 -8.72 6.85
CA MET A 45 5.73 -9.73 6.34
C MET A 45 6.63 -10.29 7.45
N ASP A 46 7.13 -9.45 8.35
CA ASP A 46 7.90 -9.87 9.51
C ASP A 46 7.07 -10.78 10.40
N LYS A 47 5.79 -10.44 10.63
CA LYS A 47 4.87 -11.28 11.39
C LYS A 47 4.67 -12.66 10.76
N LEU A 48 4.48 -12.72 9.43
CA LEU A 48 4.35 -14.01 8.73
C LEU A 48 5.61 -14.87 8.87
N TRP A 49 6.79 -14.24 8.89
CA TRP A 49 8.06 -14.91 9.12
C TRP A 49 8.15 -15.46 10.55
N ASP A 50 7.85 -14.63 11.55
CA ASP A 50 7.91 -15.00 12.96
C ASP A 50 6.90 -16.09 13.35
N GLU A 51 5.73 -16.09 12.72
CA GLU A 51 4.70 -17.13 12.90
C GLU A 51 5.02 -18.44 12.13
N GLY A 52 6.10 -18.46 11.34
CA GLY A 52 6.51 -19.61 10.52
C GLY A 52 5.56 -19.88 9.34
N LEU A 53 4.69 -18.92 9.00
CA LEU A 53 3.78 -18.99 7.85
C LEU A 53 4.47 -18.59 6.54
N TRP A 54 5.63 -17.95 6.63
CA TRP A 54 6.49 -17.59 5.52
C TRP A 54 7.95 -17.93 5.82
N ASP A 55 8.67 -18.43 4.83
CA ASP A 55 10.06 -18.84 4.98
C ASP A 55 10.86 -18.75 3.67
N GLN A 56 12.11 -19.23 3.70
CA GLN A 56 12.98 -19.26 2.52
C GLN A 56 12.45 -20.16 1.41
N ASP A 57 11.73 -21.24 1.73
CA ASP A 57 11.23 -22.15 0.70
C ASP A 57 10.02 -21.55 -0.02
N THR A 58 9.21 -20.79 0.70
CA THR A 58 8.14 -19.93 0.14
C THR A 58 8.72 -18.91 -0.85
N ASN A 59 9.82 -18.23 -0.49
CA ASN A 59 10.52 -17.31 -1.39
C ASN A 59 11.00 -18.02 -2.68
N LYS A 60 11.59 -19.22 -2.55
CA LYS A 60 12.06 -19.99 -3.71
C LYS A 60 10.92 -20.46 -4.60
N ALA A 61 9.77 -20.78 -4.03
CA ALA A 61 8.58 -21.16 -4.80
C ALA A 61 8.09 -19.97 -5.63
N ILE A 62 7.90 -18.81 -5.00
CA ILE A 62 7.42 -17.59 -5.68
C ILE A 62 8.37 -17.12 -6.78
N LEU A 63 9.69 -17.25 -6.59
CA LEU A 63 10.67 -16.91 -7.62
C LEU A 63 10.47 -17.69 -8.93
N LYS A 64 9.92 -18.90 -8.85
CA LYS A 64 9.62 -19.75 -10.00
C LYS A 64 8.27 -19.44 -10.64
N GLU A 65 7.45 -18.61 -10.01
CA GLU A 65 6.13 -18.24 -10.51
C GLU A 65 6.23 -17.09 -11.52
N HIS A 66 5.47 -17.19 -12.62
CA HIS A 66 5.40 -16.15 -13.65
C HIS A 66 4.26 -15.17 -13.38
N LEU A 67 4.25 -14.53 -12.20
CA LEU A 67 3.17 -13.66 -11.72
C LEU A 67 3.12 -12.26 -12.35
N ARG A 68 4.05 -11.95 -13.27
CA ARG A 68 4.07 -10.65 -13.95
C ARG A 68 2.98 -10.62 -15.02
N VAL A 69 2.43 -9.44 -15.27
CA VAL A 69 1.49 -9.23 -16.39
C VAL A 69 2.22 -9.60 -17.69
N PRO A 70 1.68 -10.49 -18.53
CA PRO A 70 2.29 -10.80 -19.82
C PRO A 70 2.28 -9.54 -20.68
N TYR A 71 3.43 -9.22 -21.28
CA TYR A 71 3.52 -8.16 -22.28
C TYR A 71 2.91 -8.71 -23.57
N ASN A 72 1.85 -8.07 -24.07
CA ASN A 72 1.44 -8.28 -25.45
C ASN A 72 2.36 -7.43 -26.32
N ASP A 73 3.13 -8.10 -27.20
CA ASP A 73 3.83 -7.46 -28.32
C ASP A 73 2.84 -6.94 -29.37
#